data_AF-A0AAV3UC61-F1
#
_entry.id   AF-A0AAV3UC61-F1
#
_cell.length_a   1.000
_cell.length_b   1.000
_cell.length_c   1.000
_cell.angle_alpha   90.00
_cell.angle_beta   90.00
_cell.angle_gamma   90.00
#
_symmetry.space_group_name_H-M   'P 1'
#
loop_
_entity.id
_entity.type
_entity.pdbx_description
1 polymer ?
#
loop_
_entity_poly.entity_id
_entity_poly.type
_entity_poly.pdbx_seq_one_letter_code
_entity_poly.pdbx_strand_id
1 'polypeptide(L)'
;MTLEAHRCPNSHLSIPGHPRCPECAEPQTETVDLTDRIAEVVTWTTSTATPPGVRQPNHLAIVEFDVDGGSVRTIGQVTTGEIEIGDEVRPVYVGELRDPNAGIREKESQEWDGYRFEPLE
;
A
#
# COMPACT_ATOMS: atom_id res chain seq x y z
N MET A 1 -2.38 -12.86 3.59
CA MET A 1 -1.27 -12.35 2.77
C MET A 1 -0.37 -11.49 3.66
N THR A 2 0.83 -11.16 3.18
CA THR A 2 1.79 -10.26 3.84
C THR A 2 1.93 -8.99 3.01
N LEU A 3 2.11 -7.84 3.67
CA LEU A 3 2.49 -6.59 3.01
C LEU A 3 4.02 -6.53 2.96
N GLU A 4 4.61 -6.80 1.80
CA GLU A 4 6.06 -7.02 1.69
C GLU A 4 6.77 -5.87 0.98
N ALA A 5 7.85 -5.37 1.60
CA ALA A 5 8.87 -4.57 0.92
C ALA A 5 9.99 -5.48 0.42
N HIS A 6 10.59 -5.16 -0.71
CA HIS A 6 11.73 -5.89 -1.26
C HIS A 6 13.03 -5.15 -0.99
N ARG A 7 14.07 -5.88 -0.58
CA ARG A 7 15.37 -5.34 -0.19
C ARG A 7 16.49 -5.88 -1.09
N CYS A 8 17.41 -5.01 -1.50
CA CYS A 8 18.66 -5.40 -2.16
C CYS A 8 19.83 -5.44 -1.15
N PRO A 9 20.99 -6.02 -1.49
CA PRO A 9 22.15 -6.10 -0.60
C PRO A 9 22.67 -4.74 -0.09
N ASN A 10 22.34 -3.64 -0.78
CA ASN A 10 22.68 -2.27 -0.36
C ASN A 10 21.61 -1.63 0.55
N SER A 11 20.67 -2.42 1.06
CA SER A 11 19.58 -2.00 1.95
C SER A 11 18.54 -1.04 1.38
N HIS A 12 18.56 -0.75 0.07
CA HIS A 12 17.45 -0.03 -0.57
C HIS A 12 16.18 -0.88 -0.59
N LEU A 13 15.05 -0.23 -0.32
CA LEU A 13 13.73 -0.86 -0.23
C LEU A 13 12.84 -0.42 -1.39
N SER A 14 11.98 -1.32 -1.87
CA SER A 14 10.94 -0.94 -2.83
C SER A 14 9.63 -1.67 -2.60
N ILE A 15 8.54 -0.97 -2.93
CA ILE A 15 7.21 -1.53 -3.12
C ILE A 15 6.67 -0.96 -4.44
N PRO A 16 6.23 -1.80 -5.39
CA PRO A 16 6.31 -3.26 -5.38
C PRO A 16 7.76 -3.77 -5.51
N GLY A 17 7.94 -5.09 -5.42
CA GLY A 17 9.21 -5.74 -5.73
C GLY A 17 9.59 -5.60 -7.20
N HIS A 18 10.89 -5.44 -7.45
CA HIS A 18 11.48 -5.43 -8.77
C HIS A 18 12.55 -6.53 -8.91
N PRO A 19 12.74 -7.13 -10.11
CA PRO A 19 13.83 -8.07 -10.32
C PRO A 19 15.21 -7.48 -10.03
N ARG A 20 15.36 -6.17 -10.22
CA ARG A 20 16.57 -5.37 -9.94
C ARG A 20 16.18 -4.11 -9.19
N CYS A 21 16.98 -3.74 -8.20
CA CYS A 21 16.81 -2.54 -7.40
C CYS A 21 16.76 -1.30 -8.31
N PRO A 22 15.71 -0.46 -8.20
CA PRO A 22 15.61 0.77 -8.99
C PRO A 22 16.75 1.77 -8.75
N GLU A 23 17.36 1.75 -7.56
CA GLU A 23 18.40 2.71 -7.17
C GLU A 23 19.81 2.25 -7.59
N CYS A 24 20.12 0.96 -7.45
CA CYS A 24 21.50 0.46 -7.65
C CYS A 24 21.62 -0.74 -8.61
N ALA A 25 20.53 -1.18 -9.23
CA ALA A 25 20.47 -2.31 -10.18
C ALA A 25 20.93 -3.70 -9.65
N GLU A 26 21.27 -3.82 -8.36
CA GLU A 26 21.52 -5.11 -7.72
C GLU A 26 20.23 -5.93 -7.63
N PRO A 27 20.29 -7.28 -7.68
CA PRO A 27 19.11 -8.11 -7.47
C PRO A 27 18.48 -7.84 -6.10
N GLN A 28 17.16 -7.73 -6.04
CA GLN A 28 16.44 -7.75 -4.76
C GLN A 28 16.27 -9.21 -4.35
N THR A 29 16.79 -9.56 -3.17
CA THR A 29 16.93 -10.96 -2.72
C THR A 29 16.23 -11.24 -1.41
N GLU A 30 15.82 -10.19 -0.70
CA GLU A 30 15.15 -10.28 0.60
C GLU A 30 13.79 -9.59 0.56
N THR A 31 12.89 -10.03 1.43
CA THR A 31 11.62 -9.37 1.71
C THR A 31 11.54 -8.99 3.18
N VAL A 32 10.84 -7.89 3.46
CA VAL A 32 10.55 -7.41 4.81
C VAL A 32 9.04 -7.34 4.96
N ASP A 33 8.51 -8.02 5.97
CA ASP A 33 7.09 -7.95 6.31
C ASP A 33 6.77 -6.63 7.03
N LEU A 34 5.78 -5.92 6.50
CA LEU A 34 5.26 -4.66 7.02
C LEU A 34 3.88 -4.80 7.65
N THR A 35 3.30 -6.00 7.68
CA THR A 35 1.90 -6.25 8.06
C THR A 35 1.55 -5.67 9.44
N ASP A 36 2.46 -5.81 10.41
CA ASP A 36 2.29 -5.32 11.78
C ASP A 36 3.05 -4.00 12.06
N ARG A 37 3.57 -3.34 11.03
CA ARG A 37 4.29 -2.07 11.17
C ARG A 37 3.34 -0.87 11.10
N ILE A 38 3.77 0.22 11.70
CA ILE A 38 3.13 1.53 11.61
C ILE A 38 3.79 2.31 10.47
N ALA A 39 2.99 3.03 9.70
CA ALA A 39 3.47 3.98 8.70
C ALA A 39 2.96 5.38 9.00
N GLU A 40 3.65 6.39 8.49
CA GLU A 40 3.24 7.79 8.55
C GLU A 40 2.60 8.21 7.22
N VAL A 41 1.52 8.99 7.28
CA VAL A 41 0.88 9.56 6.09
C VAL A 41 1.73 10.69 5.50
N VAL A 42 2.27 10.47 4.30
CA VAL A 42 3.06 11.48 3.57
C VAL A 42 2.15 12.48 2.87
N THR A 43 1.07 11.98 2.25
CA THR A 43 0.06 12.81 1.59
C THR A 43 -1.20 11.97 1.34
N TRP A 44 -2.35 12.64 1.17
CA TRP A 44 -3.61 11.96 0.95
C TRP A 44 -4.55 12.76 0.04
N THR A 45 -5.57 12.08 -0.46
CA THR A 45 -6.62 12.71 -1.27
C THR A 45 -7.94 11.93 -1.17
N THR A 46 -9.03 12.56 -1.61
CA THR A 46 -10.35 11.93 -1.73
C THR A 46 -10.79 11.90 -3.19
N SER A 47 -10.97 10.69 -3.72
CA SER A 47 -11.65 10.49 -5.00
C SER A 47 -13.16 10.45 -4.75
N THR A 48 -13.86 11.51 -5.16
CA THR A 48 -15.30 11.67 -4.92
C THR A 48 -16.17 11.01 -5.98
N ALA A 49 -15.63 10.72 -7.17
CA ALA A 49 -16.31 10.05 -8.28
C ALA A 49 -15.42 8.91 -8.77
N THR A 50 -15.64 7.72 -8.23
CA THR A 50 -14.80 6.56 -8.48
C THR A 50 -15.35 5.68 -9.61
N PRO A 51 -14.50 4.88 -10.26
CA PRO A 51 -14.96 3.87 -11.20
C PRO A 51 -15.92 2.85 -10.55
N PRO A 52 -16.80 2.21 -11.33
CA PRO A 52 -17.65 1.12 -10.83
C PRO A 52 -16.89 0.06 -10.04
N GLY A 53 -17.49 -0.38 -8.94
CA GLY A 53 -16.94 -1.38 -8.02
C GLY A 53 -15.94 -0.83 -7.00
N VAL A 54 -15.46 0.39 -7.16
CA VAL A 54 -14.62 1.05 -6.16
C VAL A 54 -15.51 1.84 -5.19
N ARG A 55 -15.15 1.84 -3.90
CA ARG A 55 -15.85 2.62 -2.85
C ARG A 55 -15.99 4.09 -3.27
N GLN A 56 -17.09 4.76 -2.89
CA GLN A 56 -17.31 6.17 -3.19
C GLN A 56 -17.90 6.89 -1.96
N PRO A 57 -17.24 7.92 -1.41
CA PRO A 57 -15.89 8.38 -1.75
C PRO A 57 -14.81 7.31 -1.47
N ASN A 58 -13.67 7.39 -2.16
CA ASN A 58 -12.49 6.58 -1.86
C ASN A 58 -11.36 7.49 -1.39
N HIS A 59 -11.00 7.35 -0.12
CA HIS A 59 -9.84 8.03 0.48
C HIS A 59 -8.58 7.24 0.16
N LEU A 60 -7.54 7.93 -0.28
CA LEU A 60 -6.27 7.34 -0.70
C LEU A 60 -5.14 8.08 0.02
N ALA A 61 -4.15 7.34 0.50
CA ALA A 61 -2.95 7.89 1.10
C ALA A 61 -1.70 7.25 0.53
N ILE A 62 -0.65 8.06 0.39
CA ILE A 62 0.72 7.58 0.30
C ILE A 62 1.27 7.57 1.73
N VAL A 63 1.77 6.42 2.15
CA VAL A 63 2.30 6.21 3.50
C VAL A 63 3.78 5.83 3.41
N GLU A 64 4.55 6.15 4.44
CA GLU A 64 5.97 5.82 4.57
C GLU A 64 6.18 4.93 5.79
N PHE A 65 6.84 3.79 5.58
CA PHE A 65 7.30 2.93 6.66
C PHE A 65 8.78 3.21 6.94
N ASP A 66 9.13 3.37 8.21
CA ASP A 66 10.52 3.26 8.66
C ASP A 66 10.90 1.79 8.86
N VAL A 67 12.00 1.38 8.24
CA VAL A 67 12.48 0.00 8.24
C VAL A 67 14.00 -0.02 8.35
N ASP A 68 14.50 -0.32 9.55
CA ASP A 68 15.91 -0.53 9.87
C ASP A 68 16.83 0.61 9.40
N GLY A 69 16.38 1.86 9.52
CA GLY A 69 17.13 3.05 9.10
C GLY A 69 17.03 3.41 7.62
N GLY A 70 16.24 2.65 6.84
CA GLY A 70 15.73 3.04 5.53
C GLY A 70 14.23 3.36 5.61
N SER A 71 13.69 3.90 4.52
CA SER A 71 12.24 4.10 4.38
C SER A 71 11.72 3.50 3.08
N VAL A 72 10.43 3.16 3.08
CA VAL A 72 9.74 2.72 1.87
C VAL A 72 8.31 3.24 1.83
N ARG A 73 7.89 3.69 0.66
CA ARG A 73 6.57 4.26 0.45
C ARG A 73 5.67 3.33 -0.34
N THR A 74 4.39 3.38 -0.04
CA THR A 74 3.35 2.72 -0.83
C THR A 74 2.06 3.53 -0.79
N ILE A 75 1.15 3.23 -1.71
CA ILE A 75 -0.17 3.86 -1.82
C ILE A 75 -1.26 2.85 -1.50
N GLY A 76 -2.30 3.28 -0.78
CA GLY A 76 -3.44 2.42 -0.44
C GLY A 76 -4.70 3.20 -0.14
N GLN A 77 -5.83 2.49 -0.05
CA GLN A 77 -7.09 3.08 0.41
C GLN A 77 -7.04 3.29 1.92
N VAL A 78 -7.62 4.38 2.40
CA VAL A 78 -7.77 4.67 3.84
C VAL A 78 -9.13 4.16 4.32
N THR A 79 -9.23 3.73 5.57
CA THR A 79 -10.49 3.24 6.16
C THR A 79 -11.52 4.35 6.38
N THR A 80 -11.07 5.57 6.65
CA THR A 80 -11.86 6.78 6.93
C THR A 80 -11.36 7.98 6.10
N GLY A 81 -12.15 9.07 6.09
CA GLY A 81 -11.76 10.37 5.53
C GLY A 81 -11.19 11.34 6.57
N GLU A 82 -11.19 10.95 7.85
CA GLU A 82 -10.54 11.67 8.94
C GLU A 82 -9.07 11.26 8.97
N ILE A 83 -8.26 11.93 8.15
CA ILE A 83 -6.82 11.67 8.03
C ILE A 83 -6.09 12.97 7.64
N GLU A 84 -4.92 13.17 8.23
CA GLU A 84 -4.02 14.29 7.99
C GLU A 84 -2.61 13.81 7.58
N ILE A 85 -1.79 14.75 7.11
CA ILE A 85 -0.37 14.47 6.85
C ILE A 85 0.34 14.36 8.20
N GLY A 86 1.13 13.31 8.37
CA GLY A 86 1.82 13.01 9.62
C GLY A 86 1.07 12.04 10.54
N ASP A 87 -0.18 11.67 10.22
CA ASP A 87 -0.91 10.68 11.00
C ASP A 87 -0.24 9.31 10.91
N GLU A 88 -0.24 8.58 12.02
CA GLU A 88 0.17 7.19 12.06
C GLU A 88 -0.97 6.28 11.60
N VAL A 89 -0.64 5.31 10.75
CA VAL A 89 -1.60 4.33 10.23
C VAL A 89 -1.04 2.92 10.34
N ARG A 90 -1.93 1.94 10.48
CA ARG A 90 -1.60 0.51 10.36
C ARG A 90 -2.19 -0.12 9.09
N PRO A 91 -1.52 -1.10 8.49
CA PRO A 91 -2.11 -1.93 7.43
C PRO A 91 -3.27 -2.76 7.96
N VAL A 92 -4.36 -2.82 7.21
CA VAL A 92 -5.49 -3.70 7.46
C VAL A 92 -5.80 -4.47 6.18
N TYR A 93 -5.65 -5.79 6.24
CA TYR A 93 -6.00 -6.65 5.13
C TYR A 93 -7.52 -6.67 4.91
N VAL A 94 -7.94 -6.64 3.64
CA VAL A 94 -9.34 -6.80 3.24
C VAL A 94 -9.42 -7.80 2.09
N GLY A 95 -10.44 -8.66 2.14
CA GLY A 95 -10.68 -9.66 1.08
C GLY A 95 -11.19 -9.06 -0.25
N GLU A 96 -11.59 -7.78 -0.25
CA GLU A 96 -12.11 -7.11 -1.45
C GLU A 96 -11.89 -5.59 -1.41
N LEU A 97 -10.90 -5.11 -2.18
CA LEU A 97 -10.61 -3.69 -2.40
C LEU A 97 -11.60 -3.02 -3.35
N ARG A 98 -12.23 -3.80 -4.24
CA ARG A 98 -13.27 -3.36 -5.18
C ARG A 98 -14.11 -4.57 -5.65
N ASP A 99 -15.39 -4.35 -5.95
CA ASP A 99 -16.32 -5.40 -6.41
C ASP A 99 -15.90 -5.96 -7.78
N PRO A 100 -15.56 -7.26 -7.88
CA PRO A 100 -15.15 -7.90 -9.13
C PRO A 100 -16.29 -7.98 -10.16
N ASN A 101 -17.56 -7.86 -9.76
CA ASN A 101 -18.72 -7.93 -10.66
C ASN A 101 -19.04 -6.58 -11.33
N ALA A 102 -18.62 -5.47 -10.72
CA ALA A 102 -18.86 -4.14 -11.23
C ALA A 102 -17.69 -3.59 -12.07
N GLY A 103 -16.50 -4.19 -11.95
CA GLY A 103 -15.30 -3.76 -12.66
C GLY A 103 -15.30 -4.09 -14.16
N ILE A 104 -14.50 -3.35 -14.93
CA ILE A 104 -14.28 -3.60 -16.37
C ILE A 104 -13.21 -4.68 -16.64
N ARG A 105 -12.52 -5.18 -15.61
CA ARG A 105 -11.50 -6.24 -15.74
C ARG A 105 -12.16 -7.61 -15.68
N GLU A 106 -11.57 -8.56 -16.40
CA GLU A 106 -11.91 -9.97 -16.30
C GLU A 106 -11.64 -10.43 -14.84
N LYS A 107 -12.56 -11.20 -14.25
CA LYS A 107 -12.58 -11.48 -12.80
C LYS A 107 -11.40 -12.32 -12.35
N GLU A 108 -11.01 -13.30 -13.16
CA GLU A 108 -9.95 -14.27 -12.85
C GLU A 108 -8.56 -13.72 -13.19
N SER A 109 -8.48 -12.56 -13.86
CA SER A 109 -7.21 -11.94 -14.27
C SER A 109 -6.35 -11.38 -13.13
N GLN A 110 -6.90 -11.28 -11.92
CA GLN A 110 -6.21 -10.76 -10.75
C GLN A 110 -6.90 -11.18 -9.45
N GLU A 111 -6.15 -11.09 -8.36
CA GLU A 111 -6.72 -11.06 -7.02
C GLU A 111 -7.38 -9.68 -6.76
N TRP A 112 -8.34 -9.65 -5.84
CA TRP A 112 -9.15 -8.47 -5.52
C TRP A 112 -9.00 -8.02 -4.07
N ASP A 113 -8.29 -8.81 -3.27
CA ASP A 113 -7.92 -8.50 -1.90
C ASP A 113 -6.66 -7.63 -1.84
N GLY A 114 -6.29 -7.20 -0.63
CA GLY A 114 -5.08 -6.44 -0.39
C GLY A 114 -5.17 -5.65 0.91
N TYR A 115 -4.40 -4.56 1.00
CA TYR A 115 -4.31 -3.77 2.22
C TYR A 115 -4.95 -2.39 2.06
N ARG A 116 -5.58 -1.96 3.16
CA ARG A 116 -5.99 -0.58 3.42
C ARG A 116 -5.15 -0.04 4.58
N PHE A 117 -5.21 1.26 4.80
CA PHE A 117 -4.58 1.93 5.93
C PHE A 117 -5.63 2.47 6.89
N GLU A 118 -5.50 2.10 8.16
CA GLU A 118 -6.36 2.58 9.23
C GLU A 118 -5.57 3.54 10.13
N PRO A 119 -6.03 4.79 10.31
CA PRO A 119 -5.45 5.70 11.30
C PRO A 119 -5.45 5.10 12.70
N LEU A 120 -4.36 5.34 13.41
CA LEU A 120 -4.25 5.12 14.85
C LEU A 120 -4.77 6.39 15.54
N GLU A 121 -5.64 6.23 16.55
CA GLU A 121 -6.30 7.34 17.26
C GLU A 121 -5.33 8.38 17.85
#